data_AF-A0A955JF32-F1
#
_entry.id   AF-A0A955JF32-F1
#
_cell.length_a   1.000
_cell.length_b   1.000
_cell.length_c   1.000
_cell.angle_alpha   90.00
_cell.angle_beta   90.00
_cell.angle_gamma   90.00
#
_symmetry.space_group_name_H-M   'P 1'
#
loop_
_entity.id
_entity.type
_entity.pdbx_description
1 polymer ?
#
loop_
_entity_poly.entity_id
_entity_poly.type
_entity_poly.pdbx_seq_one_letter_code
_entity_poly.pdbx_strand_id
1 'polypeptide(L)'
;VAAVMLWWVDPRVLIDGSPKAVGITIAVFGVLCLGGFFHAFGWRFGFCVNVCPIGLYYRYVTSRAPISILFSQVPDPCIECGACEKICPVNIDPKNLGALLPDSEATSVDDEPERYGDAECIRCGDCIEACRMIFANTPEAVPPLRFGRPGDIHQDQASAVENPASDPGATEAQAARTPRLEATRPVNH
;
A
#
# COMPACT_ATOMS: atom_id res chain seq x y z
N VAL A 1 -2.58 22.57 -21.41
CA VAL A 1 -3.72 23.46 -21.09
C VAL A 1 -4.49 23.87 -22.34
N ALA A 2 -3.86 24.47 -23.36
CA ALA A 2 -4.55 24.88 -24.59
C ALA A 2 -5.31 23.73 -25.31
N ALA A 3 -4.71 22.53 -25.42
CA ALA A 3 -5.38 21.36 -26.00
C ALA A 3 -6.63 20.91 -25.21
N VAL A 4 -6.64 21.08 -23.89
CA VAL A 4 -7.80 20.75 -23.04
C VAL A 4 -8.88 21.83 -23.18
N MET A 5 -8.50 23.11 -23.28
CA MET A 5 -9.47 24.19 -23.53
C MET A 5 -10.21 24.00 -24.86
N LEU A 6 -9.52 23.62 -25.92
CA LEU A 6 -10.11 23.41 -27.24
C LEU A 6 -11.10 22.24 -27.31
N TRP A 7 -11.14 21.39 -26.28
CA TRP A 7 -12.12 20.31 -26.14
C TRP A 7 -13.44 20.77 -25.53
N TRP A 8 -13.42 21.84 -24.74
CA TRP A 8 -14.58 22.35 -24.00
C TRP A 8 -15.09 23.69 -24.52
N VAL A 9 -14.25 24.41 -25.27
CA VAL A 9 -14.53 25.76 -25.76
C VAL A 9 -14.28 25.79 -27.26
N ASP A 10 -15.31 26.21 -28.02
CA ASP A 10 -15.16 26.46 -29.45
C ASP A 10 -14.11 27.56 -29.67
N PRO A 11 -13.03 27.31 -30.43
CA PRO A 11 -11.98 28.30 -30.69
C PRO A 11 -12.51 29.62 -31.27
N ARG A 12 -13.65 29.60 -31.97
CA ARG A 12 -14.29 30.83 -32.49
C ARG A 12 -14.72 31.78 -31.38
N VAL A 13 -15.10 31.28 -30.21
CA VAL A 13 -15.45 32.11 -29.05
C VAL A 13 -14.23 32.85 -28.51
N LEU A 14 -13.04 32.30 -28.68
CA LEU A 14 -11.79 32.90 -28.22
C LEU A 14 -11.16 33.86 -29.26
N ILE A 15 -11.42 33.63 -30.55
CA ILE A 15 -10.86 34.42 -31.66
C ILE A 15 -11.80 35.57 -32.05
N ASP A 16 -13.08 35.28 -32.24
CA ASP A 16 -14.08 36.20 -32.79
C ASP A 16 -15.13 36.63 -31.75
N GLY A 17 -15.05 36.10 -30.53
CA GLY A 17 -16.04 36.36 -29.49
C GLY A 17 -15.98 37.79 -28.95
N SER A 18 -17.13 38.28 -28.49
CA SER A 18 -17.16 39.56 -27.78
C SER A 18 -16.27 39.53 -26.52
N PRO A 19 -15.66 40.65 -26.09
CA PRO A 19 -14.80 40.68 -24.91
C PRO A 19 -15.47 40.13 -23.64
N LYS A 20 -16.80 40.30 -23.51
CA LYS A 20 -17.58 39.74 -22.41
C LYS A 20 -17.63 38.21 -22.47
N ALA A 21 -17.88 37.64 -23.64
CA ALA A 21 -17.92 36.18 -23.83
C ALA A 21 -16.55 35.57 -23.55
N VAL A 22 -15.48 36.15 -24.08
CA VAL A 22 -14.09 35.73 -23.82
C VAL A 22 -13.78 35.79 -22.32
N GLY A 23 -14.14 36.88 -21.65
CA GLY A 23 -13.94 37.06 -20.21
C GLY A 23 -14.66 36.00 -19.37
N ILE A 24 -15.93 35.70 -19.68
CA ILE A 24 -16.69 34.64 -19.00
C ILE A 24 -16.04 33.27 -19.22
N THR A 25 -15.67 32.96 -20.47
CA THR A 25 -15.04 31.67 -20.80
C THR A 25 -13.71 31.47 -20.05
N ILE A 26 -12.86 32.50 -20.02
CA ILE A 26 -11.59 32.46 -19.26
C ILE A 26 -11.87 32.29 -17.76
N ALA A 27 -12.85 33.02 -17.21
CA ALA A 27 -13.19 32.93 -15.80
C ALA A 27 -13.71 31.54 -15.40
N VAL A 28 -14.65 30.97 -16.18
CA VAL A 28 -15.19 29.62 -15.94
C VAL A 28 -14.08 28.58 -16.03
N PHE A 29 -13.24 28.65 -17.07
CA PHE A 29 -12.14 27.71 -17.21
C PHE A 29 -11.11 27.85 -16.08
N GLY A 30 -10.79 29.08 -15.67
CA GLY A 30 -9.91 29.36 -14.54
C GLY A 30 -10.45 28.74 -13.24
N VAL A 31 -11.75 28.90 -12.97
CA VAL A 31 -12.42 28.28 -11.81
C VAL A 31 -12.38 26.75 -11.90
N LEU A 32 -12.64 26.17 -13.08
CA LEU A 32 -12.57 24.72 -13.28
C LEU A 32 -11.14 24.18 -13.11
N CYS A 33 -10.13 24.89 -13.63
CA CYS A 33 -8.73 24.50 -13.44
C CYS A 33 -8.29 24.60 -12.00
N LEU A 34 -8.66 25.68 -11.28
CA LEU A 34 -8.37 25.83 -9.86
C LEU A 34 -9.11 24.76 -9.06
N GLY A 35 -10.39 24.53 -9.32
CA GLY A 35 -11.17 23.47 -8.69
C GLY A 35 -10.57 22.09 -8.94
N GLY A 36 -10.19 21.80 -10.18
CA GLY A 36 -9.49 20.59 -10.57
C GLY A 36 -8.12 20.45 -9.90
N PHE A 37 -7.37 21.54 -9.75
CA PHE A 37 -6.10 21.56 -9.02
C PHE A 37 -6.31 21.29 -7.54
N PHE A 38 -7.19 22.02 -6.85
CA PHE A 38 -7.48 21.78 -5.44
C PHE A 38 -8.06 20.38 -5.21
N HIS A 39 -8.90 19.90 -6.12
CA HIS A 39 -9.36 18.51 -6.08
C HIS A 39 -8.21 17.53 -6.27
N ALA A 40 -7.31 17.76 -7.24
CA ALA A 40 -6.18 16.89 -7.54
C ALA A 40 -5.10 16.85 -6.45
N PHE A 41 -4.88 17.96 -5.74
CA PHE A 41 -3.81 18.07 -4.75
C PHE A 41 -4.31 17.99 -3.30
N GLY A 42 -5.57 18.36 -3.04
CA GLY A 42 -6.15 18.36 -1.69
C GLY A 42 -7.13 17.22 -1.41
N TRP A 43 -7.91 16.78 -2.40
CA TRP A 43 -9.00 15.80 -2.19
C TRP A 43 -8.73 14.43 -2.85
N ARG A 44 -7.77 14.35 -3.77
CA ARG A 44 -7.64 13.26 -4.74
C ARG A 44 -7.40 11.90 -4.13
N PHE A 45 -6.51 11.78 -3.14
CA PHE A 45 -6.20 10.46 -2.60
C PHE A 45 -7.39 9.91 -1.81
N GLY A 46 -8.05 10.74 -0.98
CA GLY A 46 -9.26 10.34 -0.28
C GLY A 46 -10.42 9.98 -1.23
N PHE A 47 -10.71 10.81 -2.23
CA PHE A 47 -11.79 10.53 -3.19
C PHE A 47 -11.47 9.31 -4.08
N CYS A 48 -10.24 9.20 -4.60
CA CYS A 48 -9.88 8.08 -5.46
C CYS A 48 -9.93 6.76 -4.69
N VAL A 49 -9.46 6.71 -3.45
CA VAL A 49 -9.44 5.49 -2.64
C VAL A 49 -10.84 5.11 -2.13
N ASN A 50 -11.69 6.08 -1.81
CA ASN A 50 -12.96 5.81 -1.10
C ASN A 50 -14.23 6.00 -1.94
N VAL A 51 -14.20 6.76 -3.03
CA VAL A 51 -15.43 7.18 -3.75
C VAL A 51 -15.36 6.95 -5.25
N CYS A 52 -14.18 7.07 -5.86
CA CYS A 52 -14.04 6.97 -7.30
C CYS A 52 -14.31 5.54 -7.77
N PRO A 53 -15.22 5.31 -8.73
CA PRO A 53 -15.53 3.97 -9.23
C PRO A 53 -14.30 3.20 -9.70
N ILE A 54 -13.32 3.88 -10.30
CA ILE A 54 -12.09 3.25 -10.77
C ILE A 54 -11.19 2.81 -9.61
N GLY A 55 -11.09 3.61 -8.55
CA GLY A 55 -10.24 3.28 -7.41
C GLY A 55 -10.86 2.20 -6.53
N LEU A 56 -12.18 2.23 -6.37
CA LEU A 56 -12.94 1.12 -5.77
C LEU A 56 -12.78 -0.18 -6.59
N TYR A 57 -12.87 -0.09 -7.92
CA TYR A 57 -12.60 -1.24 -8.79
C TYR A 57 -11.19 -1.78 -8.60
N TYR A 58 -10.17 -0.91 -8.59
CA TYR A 58 -8.79 -1.35 -8.36
C TYR A 58 -8.62 -1.98 -6.98
N ARG A 59 -9.12 -1.35 -5.90
CA ARG A 59 -9.08 -1.91 -4.54
C ARG A 59 -9.75 -3.29 -4.47
N TYR A 60 -10.92 -3.45 -5.10
CA TYR A 60 -11.63 -4.73 -5.17
C TYR A 60 -10.84 -5.82 -5.90
N VAL A 61 -10.23 -5.49 -7.04
CA VAL A 61 -9.45 -6.44 -7.85
C VAL A 61 -8.09 -6.75 -7.20
N THR A 62 -7.40 -5.74 -6.65
CA THR A 62 -6.07 -5.92 -6.06
C THR A 62 -6.12 -6.67 -4.74
N SER A 63 -7.11 -6.42 -3.87
CA SER A 63 -7.31 -7.14 -2.61
C SER A 63 -7.55 -8.65 -2.78
N ARG A 64 -8.04 -9.08 -3.95
CA ARG A 64 -8.37 -10.49 -4.23
C ARG A 64 -7.34 -11.24 -5.07
N ALA A 65 -6.15 -10.69 -5.30
CA ALA A 65 -5.23 -11.42 -6.16
C ALA A 65 -4.76 -12.72 -5.50
N PRO A 66 -4.59 -13.79 -6.30
CA PRO A 66 -4.22 -15.11 -5.79
C PRO A 66 -2.78 -15.20 -5.30
N ILE A 67 -1.95 -14.20 -5.61
CA ILE A 67 -0.54 -14.14 -5.25
C ILE A 67 -0.33 -12.85 -4.46
N SER A 68 0.30 -12.95 -3.30
CA SER A 68 0.71 -11.81 -2.47
C SER A 68 2.17 -11.96 -2.05
N ILE A 69 2.69 -10.92 -1.41
CA ILE A 69 3.99 -10.94 -0.75
C ILE A 69 3.76 -11.42 0.68
N LEU A 70 4.45 -12.49 1.06
CA LEU A 70 4.32 -13.11 2.37
C LEU A 70 5.56 -12.83 3.19
N PHE A 71 5.37 -12.52 4.46
CA PHE A 71 6.42 -12.41 5.45
C PHE A 71 6.43 -13.66 6.33
N SER A 72 7.53 -14.40 6.32
CA SER A 72 7.74 -15.57 7.18
C SER A 72 8.40 -15.12 8.48
N GLN A 73 7.75 -15.42 9.60
CA GLN A 73 8.25 -15.14 10.95
C GLN A 73 9.04 -16.31 11.54
N VAL A 74 9.04 -17.49 10.90
CA VAL A 74 9.71 -18.68 11.46
C VAL A 74 10.53 -19.44 10.40
N PRO A 75 11.82 -19.69 10.67
CA PRO A 75 12.63 -19.05 11.73
C PRO A 75 12.60 -17.53 11.54
N ASP A 76 12.71 -16.69 12.58
CA ASP A 76 12.68 -15.23 12.44
C ASP A 76 13.98 -14.75 11.77
N PRO A 77 14.02 -14.60 10.42
CA PRO A 77 15.27 -14.28 9.75
C PRO A 77 15.46 -12.77 9.72
N CYS A 78 14.45 -11.98 10.12
CA CYS A 78 14.41 -10.55 9.88
C CYS A 78 15.41 -9.83 10.78
N ILE A 79 16.39 -9.15 10.19
CA ILE A 79 17.37 -8.33 10.91
C ILE A 79 16.95 -6.86 11.04
N GLU A 80 15.69 -6.54 10.76
CA GLU A 80 15.13 -5.19 10.91
C GLU A 80 15.92 -4.07 10.19
N CYS A 81 16.49 -4.37 9.02
CA CYS A 81 17.31 -3.41 8.26
C CYS A 81 16.51 -2.28 7.56
N GLY A 82 15.19 -2.48 7.40
CA GLY A 82 14.28 -1.53 6.73
C GLY A 82 14.49 -1.38 5.22
N ALA A 83 15.25 -2.27 4.57
CA ALA A 83 15.51 -2.18 3.12
C ALA A 83 14.23 -2.38 2.28
N CYS A 84 13.37 -3.30 2.70
CA CYS A 84 12.10 -3.61 2.04
C CYS A 84 11.09 -2.46 2.07
N GLU A 85 11.06 -1.68 3.15
CA GLU A 85 10.21 -0.49 3.29
C GLU A 85 10.73 0.66 2.41
N LYS A 86 12.04 0.94 2.50
CA LYS A 86 12.68 2.05 1.75
C LYS A 86 12.59 1.89 0.24
N ILE A 87 12.59 0.66 -0.27
CA ILE A 87 12.50 0.39 -1.71
C ILE A 87 11.05 0.38 -2.21
N CYS A 88 10.06 0.34 -1.32
CA CYS A 88 8.67 0.19 -1.71
C CYS A 88 8.16 1.44 -2.44
N PRO A 89 7.75 1.34 -3.72
CA PRO A 89 7.32 2.52 -4.48
C PRO A 89 5.99 3.11 -4.00
N VAL A 90 5.23 2.35 -3.19
CA VAL A 90 3.96 2.77 -2.59
C VAL A 90 4.07 3.03 -1.07
N ASN A 91 5.28 3.02 -0.52
CA ASN A 91 5.57 3.38 0.87
C ASN A 91 4.73 2.62 1.92
N ILE A 92 4.62 1.30 1.74
CA ILE A 92 3.99 0.38 2.71
C ILE A 92 5.07 -0.50 3.36
N ASP A 93 4.81 -1.00 4.57
CA ASP A 93 5.69 -1.98 5.24
C ASP A 93 5.32 -3.42 4.81
N PRO A 94 6.18 -4.11 4.03
CA PRO A 94 5.88 -5.47 3.58
C PRO A 94 5.82 -6.52 4.70
N LYS A 95 6.36 -6.23 5.90
CA LYS A 95 6.29 -7.17 7.04
C LYS A 95 4.89 -7.31 7.60
N ASN A 96 4.10 -6.22 7.50
CA ASN A 96 2.74 -6.15 7.99
C ASN A 96 1.70 -6.39 6.88
N LEU A 97 2.14 -6.68 5.65
CA LEU A 97 1.24 -6.89 4.52
C LEU A 97 0.32 -8.09 4.80
N GLY A 98 -0.98 -7.91 4.60
CA GLY A 98 -1.97 -8.95 4.85
C GLY A 98 -2.41 -9.06 6.33
N ALA A 99 -1.82 -8.29 7.24
CA ALA A 99 -2.26 -8.26 8.64
C ALA A 99 -3.68 -7.70 8.75
N LEU A 100 -4.49 -8.26 9.64
CA LEU A 100 -5.85 -7.77 9.89
C LEU A 100 -5.79 -6.35 10.46
N LEU A 101 -6.51 -5.42 9.82
CA LEU A 101 -6.70 -4.09 10.37
C LEU A 101 -7.73 -4.14 11.52
N PRO A 102 -7.53 -3.36 12.59
CA PRO A 102 -8.55 -3.24 13.63
C PRO A 102 -9.83 -2.63 13.06
N ASP A 103 -10.99 -3.02 13.62
CA ASP A 103 -12.33 -2.63 13.16
C ASP A 103 -12.55 -1.11 13.00
N SER A 104 -11.74 -0.28 13.67
CA SER A 104 -11.79 1.18 13.55
C SER A 104 -11.23 1.74 12.24
N GLU A 105 -10.43 0.96 11.52
CA GLU A 105 -9.78 1.35 10.26
C GLU A 105 -10.27 0.52 9.06
N ALA A 106 -11.06 -0.53 9.31
CA ALA A 106 -11.66 -1.36 8.28
C ALA A 106 -12.81 -0.61 7.60
N THR A 107 -12.63 -0.25 6.33
CA THR A 107 -13.71 0.17 5.43
C THR A 107 -13.98 -0.97 4.46
N SER A 108 -14.37 -2.12 4.99
CA SER A 108 -14.72 -3.26 4.16
C SER A 108 -15.99 -2.95 3.37
N VAL A 109 -15.90 -3.08 2.04
CA VAL A 109 -17.03 -2.89 1.12
C VAL A 109 -17.93 -4.15 1.09
N ASP A 110 -17.39 -5.30 1.51
CA ASP A 110 -17.98 -6.63 1.30
C ASP A 110 -18.05 -7.50 2.58
N ASP A 111 -18.07 -6.90 3.79
CA ASP A 111 -18.05 -7.61 5.10
C ASP A 111 -16.83 -8.52 5.37
N GLU A 112 -15.86 -8.59 4.45
CA GLU A 112 -14.57 -9.27 4.66
C GLU A 112 -13.61 -8.40 5.48
N PRO A 113 -12.81 -8.97 6.40
CA PRO A 113 -11.89 -8.19 7.19
C PRO A 113 -10.82 -7.55 6.30
N GLU A 114 -10.68 -6.24 6.43
CA GLU A 114 -9.68 -5.51 5.66
C GLU A 114 -8.28 -5.84 6.16
N ARG A 115 -7.36 -6.00 5.21
CA ARG A 115 -5.97 -6.35 5.48
C ARG A 115 -5.05 -5.21 5.09
N TYR A 116 -4.07 -4.92 5.94
CA TYR A 116 -3.11 -3.85 5.74
C TYR A 116 -2.36 -4.03 4.40
N GLY A 117 -2.41 -3.00 3.56
CA GLY A 117 -1.61 -2.89 2.34
C GLY A 117 -2.03 -3.78 1.18
N ASP A 118 -3.06 -4.64 1.32
CA ASP A 118 -3.45 -5.59 0.26
C ASP A 118 -3.98 -4.88 -0.99
N ALA A 119 -4.61 -3.72 -0.82
CA ALA A 119 -5.14 -2.91 -1.93
C ALA A 119 -4.07 -2.04 -2.58
N GLU A 120 -3.13 -1.55 -1.78
CA GLU A 120 -2.06 -0.62 -2.15
C GLU A 120 -0.85 -1.33 -2.76
N CYS A 121 -0.59 -2.58 -2.36
CA CYS A 121 0.52 -3.36 -2.85
C CYS A 121 0.35 -3.69 -4.34
N ILE A 122 1.22 -3.09 -5.17
CA ILE A 122 1.28 -3.36 -6.61
C ILE A 122 2.02 -4.67 -6.95
N ARG A 123 2.54 -5.37 -5.94
CA ARG A 123 3.21 -6.67 -6.05
C ARG A 123 4.37 -6.69 -7.05
N CYS A 124 5.14 -5.61 -7.10
CA CYS A 124 6.32 -5.49 -7.97
C CYS A 124 7.45 -6.47 -7.57
N GLY A 125 7.54 -6.82 -6.29
CA GLY A 125 8.58 -7.72 -5.76
C GLY A 125 9.88 -7.03 -5.34
N ASP A 126 9.97 -5.70 -5.42
CA ASP A 126 11.21 -4.97 -5.07
C ASP A 126 11.64 -5.23 -3.61
N CYS A 127 10.69 -5.37 -2.70
CA CYS A 127 10.98 -5.71 -1.31
C CYS A 127 11.54 -7.13 -1.13
N ILE A 128 11.11 -8.10 -1.95
CA ILE A 128 11.66 -9.47 -1.96
C ILE A 128 13.10 -9.43 -2.43
N GLU A 129 13.38 -8.68 -3.50
CA GLU A 129 14.73 -8.55 -4.04
C GLU A 129 15.65 -7.80 -3.07
N ALA A 130 15.16 -6.74 -2.43
CA ALA A 130 15.89 -6.05 -1.36
C ALA A 130 16.25 -7.00 -0.20
N CYS A 131 15.31 -7.83 0.25
CA CYS A 131 15.61 -8.83 1.26
C CYS A 131 16.66 -9.84 0.76
N ARG A 132 16.53 -10.36 -0.46
CA ARG A 132 17.53 -11.28 -1.03
C ARG A 132 18.93 -10.69 -1.07
N MET A 133 19.06 -9.42 -1.46
CA MET A 133 20.36 -8.73 -1.47
C MET A 133 20.97 -8.62 -0.06
N ILE A 134 20.16 -8.35 0.97
CA ILE A 134 20.63 -8.30 2.36
C ILE A 134 21.11 -9.67 2.85
N PHE A 135 20.42 -10.74 2.49
CA PHE A 135 20.76 -12.12 2.91
C PHE A 135 21.73 -12.84 1.95
N ALA A 136 22.18 -12.20 0.87
CA ALA A 136 23.02 -12.83 -0.15
C ALA A 136 24.33 -13.45 0.40
N ASN A 137 24.84 -12.90 1.52
CA ASN A 137 26.07 -13.36 2.17
C ASN A 137 25.81 -14.31 3.35
N THR A 138 24.57 -14.72 3.58
CA THR A 138 24.16 -15.56 4.71
C THR A 138 23.54 -16.86 4.14
N PRO A 139 24.36 -17.82 3.68
CA PRO A 139 23.90 -18.95 2.87
C PRO A 139 22.89 -19.88 3.57
N GLU A 140 22.84 -19.85 4.90
CA GLU A 140 21.88 -20.62 5.70
C GLU A 140 20.57 -19.85 5.98
N ALA A 141 20.54 -18.53 5.73
CA ALA A 141 19.38 -17.70 6.01
C ALA A 141 18.43 -17.65 4.81
N VAL A 142 17.18 -18.03 5.05
CA VAL A 142 16.10 -17.86 4.07
C VAL A 142 15.58 -16.42 4.18
N PRO A 143 15.55 -15.64 3.08
CA PRO A 143 14.98 -14.31 3.11
C PRO A 143 13.52 -14.33 3.61
N PRO A 144 13.11 -13.42 4.50
CA PRO A 144 11.80 -13.48 5.14
C PRO A 144 10.64 -13.15 4.20
N LEU A 145 10.90 -12.44 3.10
CA LEU A 145 9.89 -12.05 2.11
C LEU A 145 9.93 -12.96 0.89
N ARG A 146 8.75 -13.41 0.45
CA ARG A 146 8.59 -14.21 -0.77
C ARG A 146 7.24 -13.97 -1.43
N PHE A 147 7.10 -14.36 -2.69
CA PHE A 147 5.78 -14.52 -3.29
C PHE A 147 5.13 -15.80 -2.80
N GLY A 148 3.82 -15.76 -2.57
CA GLY A 148 3.02 -16.93 -2.24
C GLY A 148 1.54 -16.62 -2.27
N ARG A 149 0.70 -17.58 -1.91
CA ARG A 149 -0.75 -17.36 -1.80
C ARG A 149 -1.08 -16.84 -0.41
N PRO A 150 -2.09 -15.96 -0.25
CA PRO A 150 -2.49 -15.47 1.08
C PRO A 150 -2.78 -16.58 2.11
N GLY A 151 -3.25 -17.75 1.67
CA GLY A 151 -3.48 -18.91 2.55
C GLY A 151 -2.20 -19.58 3.08
N ASP A 152 -1.04 -19.35 2.46
CA ASP A 152 0.21 -19.99 2.84
C ASP A 152 0.79 -19.40 4.15
N ILE A 153 0.33 -18.22 4.58
CA ILE A 153 0.77 -17.54 5.82
C ILE A 153 0.50 -18.40 7.06
N HIS A 154 -0.66 -19.06 7.11
CA HIS A 154 -1.05 -19.89 8.26
C HIS A 154 -0.26 -21.19 8.37
N GLN A 155 0.26 -21.71 7.25
CA GLN A 155 0.95 -22.99 7.23
C GLN A 155 2.36 -22.88 7.81
N ASP A 156 3.05 -21.78 7.55
CA ASP A 156 4.38 -21.49 8.14
C ASP A 156 4.30 -21.33 9.67
N GLN A 157 3.28 -20.64 10.17
CA GLN A 157 3.09 -20.42 11.61
C GLN A 157 2.64 -21.70 12.35
N ALA A 158 1.77 -22.52 11.75
CA ALA A 158 1.34 -23.78 12.35
C ALA A 158 2.49 -24.82 12.41
N SER A 159 3.27 -24.93 11.34
CA SER A 159 4.38 -25.90 11.26
C SER A 159 5.53 -25.56 12.22
N ALA A 160 5.71 -24.28 12.55
CA ALA A 160 6.64 -23.81 13.56
C ALA A 160 6.21 -24.16 15.00
N VAL A 161 4.91 -24.13 15.28
CA VAL A 161 4.34 -24.38 16.62
C VAL A 161 4.19 -25.87 16.92
N GLU A 162 4.00 -26.71 15.89
CA GLU A 162 3.84 -28.16 16.07
C GLU A 162 5.17 -28.93 16.24
N ASN A 163 6.33 -28.29 16.03
CA ASN A 163 7.63 -28.94 16.15
C ASN A 163 8.68 -28.18 17.00
N PRO A 164 8.39 -27.80 18.26
CA PRO A 164 9.35 -27.18 19.17
C PRO A 164 10.45 -28.16 19.65
N ALA A 165 10.36 -29.44 19.29
CA ALA A 165 11.20 -30.51 19.83
C ALA A 165 12.52 -30.75 19.08
N SER A 166 12.86 -29.95 18.07
CA SER A 166 14.11 -30.14 17.29
C SER A 166 15.24 -29.15 17.61
N ASP A 167 15.02 -28.17 18.50
CA ASP A 167 16.07 -27.26 18.98
C ASP A 167 16.28 -27.37 20.50
N PRO A 168 17.26 -28.18 20.97
CA PRO A 168 17.57 -28.29 22.40
C PRO A 168 18.22 -27.03 23.00
N GLY A 169 18.37 -25.92 22.25
CA GLY A 169 18.98 -24.67 22.72
C GLY A 169 18.01 -23.50 23.00
N ALA A 170 16.72 -23.61 22.65
CA ALA A 170 15.82 -22.45 22.60
C ALA A 170 15.23 -21.98 23.95
N THR A 171 15.30 -22.79 25.01
CA THR A 171 14.53 -22.54 26.24
C THR A 171 15.02 -21.39 27.12
N GLU A 172 16.22 -20.86 26.92
CA GLU A 172 16.77 -19.80 27.80
C GLU A 172 16.75 -18.40 27.17
N ALA A 173 16.66 -18.28 25.85
CA ALA A 173 16.72 -16.98 25.15
C ALA A 173 15.36 -16.31 24.91
N GLN A 174 14.26 -17.07 24.89
CA GLN A 174 12.93 -16.54 24.54
C GLN A 174 12.15 -15.94 25.73
N ALA A 175 12.52 -16.23 26.97
CA ALA A 175 11.86 -15.63 28.15
C ALA A 175 12.26 -14.16 28.39
N ALA A 176 13.30 -13.65 27.70
CA ALA A 176 13.85 -12.32 27.93
C ALA A 176 13.42 -11.25 26.90
N ARG A 177 12.63 -11.60 25.87
CA ARG A 177 12.25 -10.68 24.79
C ARG A 177 10.74 -10.65 24.57
N THR A 178 10.00 -10.26 25.60
CA THR A 178 8.65 -9.72 25.39
C THR A 178 8.81 -8.29 24.88
N PRO A 179 8.45 -7.96 23.62
CA PRO A 179 8.45 -6.58 23.18
C PRO A 179 7.38 -5.82 23.97
N ARG A 180 7.83 -4.78 24.67
CA ARG A 180 6.95 -3.75 25.23
C ARG A 180 6.27 -3.09 24.03
N LEU A 181 4.97 -3.33 23.85
CA LEU A 181 4.11 -2.55 22.97
C LEU A 181 4.19 -1.09 23.42
N GLU A 182 5.14 -0.36 22.87
CA GLU A 182 5.31 1.06 23.09
C GLU A 182 4.35 1.76 22.13
N ALA A 183 3.31 2.35 22.72
CA ALA A 183 2.23 3.03 22.03
C ALA A 183 2.79 3.99 20.96
N THR A 184 2.57 3.64 19.70
CA THR A 184 2.89 4.50 18.57
C THR A 184 2.11 5.80 18.68
N ARG A 185 2.87 6.89 18.69
CA ARG A 185 2.43 8.29 18.72
C ARG A 185 1.51 8.58 17.52
N PRO A 186 0.41 9.33 17.67
CA PRO A 186 -0.42 9.69 16.54
C PRO A 186 0.36 10.54 15.53
N VAL A 187 0.31 10.13 14.26
CA VAL A 187 0.76 10.92 13.12
C VAL A 187 -0.30 12.00 12.89
N ASN A 188 0.04 13.26 13.18
CA ASN A 188 -0.82 14.38 12.79
C ASN A 188 -0.75 14.54 11.26
N HIS A 189 -1.88 14.35 10.61
CA HIS A 189 -2.14 14.79 9.23
C HIS A 189 -2.51 16.27 9.19
#